data_AF-A0A151TK19-F1
#
_entry.id   AF-A0A151TK19-F1
#
_cell.length_a   1.000
_cell.length_b   1.000
_cell.length_c   1.000
_cell.angle_alpha   90.00
_cell.angle_beta   90.00
_cell.angle_gamma   90.00
#
_symmetry.space_group_name_H-M   'P 1'
#
loop_
_entity.id
_entity.type
_entity.pdbx_description
1 polymer ?
#
loop_
_entity_poly.entity_id
_entity_poly.type
_entity_poly.pdbx_seq_one_letter_code
_entity_poly.pdbx_strand_id
1 'polypeptide(L)' 'MDNDPENEKELFNLRHASLRNMIERIFGIFKSRFTIFKSAPPFLFKTQVEFVLVCAALHNFLRK' A
#
# COMPACT_ATOMS: atom_id res chain seq x y z
N MET A 1 0.67 -15.65 -22.51
CA MET A 1 -0.04 -16.84 -22.01
C MET A 1 -0.39 -16.50 -20.58
N ASP A 2 -1.63 -16.09 -20.34
CA ASP A 2 -2.14 -15.94 -18.97
C ASP A 2 -2.04 -17.32 -18.31
N ASN A 3 -1.22 -17.42 -17.25
CA ASN A 3 -1.23 -18.59 -16.40
C ASN A 3 -2.50 -18.50 -15.56
N ASP A 4 -3.63 -18.91 -16.14
CA ASP A 4 -4.85 -19.09 -15.38
C ASP A 4 -4.57 -20.09 -14.26
N PRO A 5 -4.91 -19.77 -13.00
CA PRO A 5 -4.63 -20.65 -11.88
C PRO A 5 -5.37 -21.98 -12.06
N GLU A 6 -4.62 -23.08 -12.12
CA GLU A 6 -5.16 -24.42 -12.38
C GLU A 6 -5.69 -25.08 -11.10
N ASN A 7 -5.29 -24.58 -9.93
CA ASN A 7 -5.73 -25.10 -8.64
C ASN A 7 -6.09 -24.00 -7.63
N GLU A 8 -6.81 -24.38 -6.58
CA GLU A 8 -7.28 -23.47 -5.53
C GLU A 8 -6.13 -22.72 -4.84
N LYS A 9 -4.96 -23.36 -4.67
CA LYS A 9 -3.77 -22.76 -4.06
C LYS A 9 -3.17 -21.68 -4.95
N GLU A 10 -3.12 -21.89 -6.26
CA GLU A 10 -2.67 -20.88 -7.22
C GLU A 10 -3.64 -19.70 -7.28
N LEU A 11 -4.94 -19.96 -7.26
CA LEU A 11 -5.94 -18.89 -7.21
C LEU A 11 -5.82 -18.07 -5.92
N PHE A 12 -5.61 -18.74 -4.78
CA PHE A 12 -5.35 -18.09 -3.50
C PHE A 12 -4.08 -17.23 -3.56
N ASN A 13 -2.97 -17.79 -4.05
CA ASN A 13 -1.70 -17.09 -4.17
C ASN A 13 -1.80 -15.88 -5.11
N LEU A 14 -2.51 -16.01 -6.24
CA LEU A 14 -2.74 -14.93 -7.19
C LEU A 14 -3.52 -13.78 -6.54
N ARG A 15 -4.61 -14.10 -5.83
CA ARG A 15 -5.42 -13.10 -5.10
C ARG A 15 -4.59 -12.44 -4.00
N HIS A 16 -3.82 -13.21 -3.25
CA HIS A 16 -2.94 -12.70 -2.20
C HIS A 16 -1.85 -11.76 -2.77
N ALA A 17 -1.18 -12.17 -3.85
CA ALA A 17 -0.16 -11.38 -4.53
C ALA A 17 -0.76 -10.10 -5.13
N SER A 18 -1.95 -10.19 -5.73
CA SER A 18 -2.69 -9.02 -6.25
C SER A 18 -2.99 -8.00 -5.15
N LEU A 19 -3.52 -8.44 -4.01
CA LEU A 19 -3.78 -7.58 -2.85
C LEU A 19 -2.48 -6.96 -2.32
N ARG A 20 -1.43 -7.77 -2.16
CA ARG A 20 -0.12 -7.30 -1.70
C ARG A 20 0.46 -6.24 -2.64
N ASN A 21 0.41 -6.48 -3.94
CA ASN A 21 0.88 -5.53 -4.96
C ASN A 21 0.11 -4.21 -4.89
N MET A 22 -1.21 -4.25 -4.66
CA MET A 22 -2.01 -3.04 -4.47
C MET A 22 -1.57 -2.25 -3.22
N ILE A 23 -1.35 -2.94 -2.09
CA ILE A 23 -0.86 -2.33 -0.84
C ILE A 23 0.53 -1.71 -1.05
N GLU A 24 1.46 -2.44 -1.68
CA GLU A 24 2.82 -1.96 -1.97
C GLU A 24 2.81 -0.73 -2.90
N ARG A 25 1.93 -0.69 -3.91
CA ARG A 25 1.74 0.48 -4.77
C ARG A 25 1.26 1.71 -3.99
N ILE A 26 0.32 1.55 -3.05
CA ILE A 26 -0.15 2.65 -2.19
C ILE A 26 1.02 3.20 -1.35
N PHE A 27 1.80 2.33 -0.73
CA PHE A 27 2.99 2.75 0.02
C PHE A 27 4.03 3.42 -0.89
N GLY A 28 4.19 2.95 -2.13
CA GLY A 28 5.04 3.60 -3.13
C GLY A 28 4.63 5.04 -3.43
N ILE A 29 3.32 5.29 -3.61
CA ILE A 29 2.78 6.65 -3.81
C ILE A 29 3.07 7.53 -2.59
N PHE A 30 2.86 7.00 -1.38
CA PHE A 30 3.08 7.76 -0.15
C PHE A 30 4.56 8.11 0.04
N LYS A 31 5.47 7.17 -0.21
CA LYS A 31 6.93 7.42 -0.18
C LYS A 31 7.39 8.43 -1.23
N SER A 32 6.75 8.42 -2.41
CA SER A 32 7.06 9.37 -3.49
C SER A 32 6.59 10.79 -3.15
N ARG A 33 5.38 10.94 -2.61
CA ARG A 33 4.78 12.26 -2.31
C ARG A 33 5.20 12.86 -0.97
N PHE A 34 5.40 12.04 0.04
CA PHE A 34 5.63 12.50 1.41
C PHE A 34 6.98 12.00 1.92
N THR A 35 7.92 12.93 2.09
CA THR A 35 9.30 12.64 2.54
C THR A 35 9.34 11.90 3.87
N ILE A 36 8.34 12.08 4.73
CA ILE A 36 8.22 11.40 6.03
C ILE A 36 8.20 9.87 5.93
N PHE A 37 7.80 9.29 4.79
CA PHE A 37 7.80 7.83 4.59
C PHE A 37 9.07 7.30 3.91
N LYS A 38 10.00 8.16 3.48
CA LYS A 38 11.24 7.71 2.79
C LYS A 38 12.18 6.96 3.72
N SER A 39 12.18 7.28 5.01
CA SER A 39 12.90 6.56 6.06
C SER A 39 11.92 6.09 7.13
N ALA A 40 12.31 5.09 7.93
CA ALA A 40 11.52 4.68 9.07
C ALA A 40 11.41 5.85 10.05
N PRO A 41 10.21 6.40 10.29
CA PRO A 41 10.06 7.52 11.19
C PRO A 41 10.39 7.07 12.61
N PRO A 42 11.11 7.86 13.42
CA PRO A 42 11.41 7.54 14.83
C PRO A 42 10.16 7.76 15.73
N PHE A 43 8.99 7.39 15.24
CA PHE A 43 7.71 7.58 15.92
C PHE A 43 7.13 6.24 16.34
N LEU A 44 6.34 6.27 17.41
CA LEU A 44 5.56 5.11 17.86
C LEU A 44 4.62 4.65 16.75
N PHE A 45 4.33 3.35 16.73
CA PHE A 45 3.46 2.74 15.71
C PHE A 45 2.11 3.45 15.58
N LYS A 46 1.50 3.85 16.70
CA LYS A 46 0.24 4.61 16.70
C LYS A 46 0.34 5.90 15.88
N THR A 47 1.42 6.66 16.06
CA THR A 47 1.66 7.90 15.31
C THR A 47 1.93 7.62 13.83
N GLN A 48 2.61 6.52 13.50
CA GLN A 48 2.81 6.10 12.10
C GLN A 48 1.47 5.81 11.41
N VAL A 49 0.52 5.14 12.09
CA VAL A 49 -0.83 4.89 11.58
C VAL A 49 -1.59 6.21 11.33
N GLU A 50 -1.51 7.16 12.27
CA GLU A 50 -2.12 8.49 12.12
C GLU A 50 -1.58 9.23 10.88
N PHE A 51 -0.27 9.18 10.64
CA PHE A 51 0.33 9.78 9.43
C PHE A 51 -0.22 9.16 8.14
N VAL A 52 -0.36 7.82 8.09
CA VAL A 52 -0.93 7.12 6.93
C VAL A 52 -2.36 7.59 6.66
N LEU A 53 -3.19 7.71 7.70
CA LEU A 53 -4.58 8.17 7.57
C LEU A 53 -4.68 9.62 7.09
N VAL A 54 -3.89 10.53 7.68
CA VAL A 54 -3.86 11.94 7.28
C VAL A 54 -3.38 12.09 5.84
N CYS A 55 -2.33 11.37 5.45
CA CYS A 55 -1.80 11.40 4.09
C CYS A 55 -2.78 10.82 3.06
N ALA A 56 -3.51 9.76 3.43
CA ALA A 56 -4.58 9.20 2.59
C ALA A 56 -5.73 10.21 2.40
N ALA A 57 -6.20 10.83 3.48
CA ALA A 57 -7.25 11.84 3.43
C ALA A 57 -6.83 13.06 2.59
N LEU A 58 -5.61 13.56 2.80
CA LEU A 58 -5.06 14.67 2.03
C LEU A 58 -4.90 14.32 0.54
N HIS A 59 -4.41 13.11 0.23
CA HIS A 59 -4.30 12.65 -1.15
C HIS A 59 -5.67 12.60 -1.84
N ASN A 60 -6.69 12.10 -1.15
CA ASN A 60 -8.05 12.03 -1.69
C ASN A 60 -8.68 13.42 -1.87
N PHE A 61 -8.43 14.35 -0.94
CA PHE A 61 -8.91 15.72 -1.03
C PHE A 61 -8.31 16.47 -2.23
N LEU A 62 -6.99 16.36 -2.44
CA LEU A 62 -6.28 17.03 -3.53
C LEU A 62 -6.45 16.36 -4.91
N ARG A 63 -6.93 15.12 -4.94
CA ARG A 63 -7.27 14.40 -6.17
C ARG A 63 -8.70 14.71 -6.66
N LYS A 64 -9.48 15.39 -5.84
CA LYS A 64 -10.78 15.97 -6.18
C LYS A 64 -10.57 17.34 -6.81
#